data_AF-A0A7S0T394-F1
#
_entry.id   AF-A0A7S0T394-F1
#
_cell.length_a   1.000
_cell.length_b   1.000
_cell.length_c   1.000
_cell.angle_alpha   90.00
_cell.angle_beta   90.00
_cell.angle_gamma   90.00
#
_symmetry.space_group_name_H-M   'P 1'
#
loop_
_entity.id
_entity.type
_entity.pdbx_description
1 polymer ?
#
loop_
_entity_poly.entity_id
_entity_poly.type
_entity_poly.pdbx_seq_one_letter_code
_entity_poly.pdbx_strand_id
1 'polypeptide(L)'
;MGAYLSQPITDKESSDGEDAKFKYGTTAMQGWRTNMEDAHATVLGLDEDTAFFGVYDGHGGKEVAIYVSRHLHEVFKSNDAYKKGDIPQALIDSFLAMDANMIHISGRDELQELVGKGGEREGGGVNDLSSKMRQAILARARANGDADVEGDGRPWEGPQAGCTCVVAVVRGSTLVVANAGDSRAVLCRRGTAVEMSRDHKPTDEDERARIQKAGGFVQEGRVNGSLALSRAIGDLEYKQSKTLPADEQIVTAYPEIKKEIIAPGDEFMVIACDGIWDVLTSQQCVDFVRKRLKHDVPLSKICEELADECMAPDTKGSGIGCDNMSAVIVLLKGTAFVNGSDGKPTFRERAHF
;
A
#
# COMPACT_ATOMS: atom_id res chain seq x y z
N MET A 1 -0.56 -10.75 20.29
CA MET A 1 -0.65 -11.44 18.99
C MET A 1 -2.11 -11.74 18.75
N GLY A 2 -2.63 -11.44 17.56
CA GLY A 2 -4.00 -11.80 17.18
C GLY A 2 -4.21 -13.32 17.22
N ALA A 3 -5.45 -13.75 17.12
CA ALA A 3 -5.76 -15.17 17.01
C ALA A 3 -5.20 -15.72 15.67
N TYR A 4 -4.50 -16.85 15.73
CA TYR A 4 -4.13 -17.61 14.54
C TYR A 4 -5.14 -18.72 14.28
N LEU A 5 -5.30 -19.10 13.02
CA LEU A 5 -6.04 -20.27 12.60
C LEU A 5 -5.34 -21.57 13.03
N SER A 6 -6.09 -22.67 13.07
CA SER A 6 -5.52 -24.00 13.30
C SER A 6 -4.73 -24.55 12.10
N GLN A 7 -5.02 -24.04 10.90
CA GLN A 7 -4.31 -24.29 9.65
C GLN A 7 -4.32 -23.00 8.81
N PRO A 8 -3.28 -22.72 8.02
CA PRO A 8 -3.24 -21.53 7.19
C PRO A 8 -4.19 -21.66 5.99
N ILE A 9 -4.75 -20.54 5.55
CA ILE A 9 -5.45 -20.44 4.27
C ILE A 9 -4.41 -20.08 3.20
N THR A 10 -4.07 -21.06 2.37
CA THR A 10 -3.00 -20.97 1.37
C THR A 10 -3.50 -20.66 -0.04
N ASP A 11 -4.82 -20.50 -0.21
CA ASP A 11 -5.42 -20.03 -1.45
C ASP A 11 -4.90 -18.61 -1.76
N LYS A 12 -4.61 -18.37 -3.03
CA LYS A 12 -3.98 -17.12 -3.49
C LYS A 12 -4.88 -16.43 -4.50
N GLU A 13 -5.12 -15.15 -4.28
CA GLU A 13 -5.80 -14.28 -5.24
C GLU A 13 -4.72 -13.54 -6.04
N SER A 14 -4.45 -14.03 -7.26
CA SER A 14 -3.35 -13.54 -8.09
C SER A 14 -3.84 -13.00 -9.43
N SER A 15 -3.17 -11.97 -9.94
CA SER A 15 -3.49 -11.37 -11.24
C SER A 15 -2.23 -10.94 -11.98
N ASP A 16 -2.28 -10.92 -13.31
CA ASP A 16 -1.27 -10.29 -14.16
C ASP A 16 -1.92 -9.20 -15.00
N GLY A 17 -1.16 -8.16 -15.33
CA GLY A 17 -1.56 -7.17 -16.31
C GLY A 17 -0.37 -6.54 -17.00
N GLU A 18 -0.58 -5.95 -18.16
CA GLU A 18 0.49 -5.30 -18.92
C GLU A 18 0.00 -4.20 -19.85
N ASP A 19 0.90 -3.28 -20.16
CA ASP A 19 0.78 -2.29 -21.23
C ASP A 19 2.10 -2.20 -22.01
N ALA A 20 2.32 -1.13 -22.78
CA ALA A 20 3.55 -0.96 -23.54
C ALA A 20 4.82 -0.76 -22.66
N LYS A 21 4.68 -0.23 -21.45
CA LYS A 21 5.80 0.18 -20.56
C LYS A 21 6.02 -0.80 -19.41
N PHE A 22 4.96 -1.42 -18.91
CA PHE A 22 4.95 -2.19 -17.69
C PHE A 22 4.30 -3.56 -17.91
N LYS A 23 4.77 -4.55 -17.14
CA LYS A 23 4.05 -5.78 -16.84
C LYS A 23 4.03 -5.91 -15.33
N TYR A 24 2.91 -6.27 -14.73
CA TYR A 24 2.82 -6.50 -13.30
C TYR A 24 2.23 -7.87 -13.00
N GLY A 25 2.54 -8.37 -11.81
CA GLY A 25 1.89 -9.50 -11.19
C GLY A 25 1.55 -9.16 -9.75
N THR A 26 0.40 -9.64 -9.27
CA THR A 26 -0.03 -9.50 -7.89
C THR A 26 -0.35 -10.85 -7.28
N THR A 27 -0.22 -10.95 -5.96
CA THR A 27 -0.81 -12.03 -5.16
C THR A 27 -1.27 -11.48 -3.83
N ALA A 28 -2.25 -12.14 -3.24
CA ALA A 28 -2.74 -11.91 -1.89
C ALA A 28 -3.08 -13.27 -1.27
N MET A 29 -2.47 -13.58 -0.12
CA MET A 29 -2.65 -14.84 0.61
C MET A 29 -2.92 -14.56 2.08
N GLN A 30 -3.99 -15.16 2.63
CA GLN A 30 -4.39 -14.90 4.01
C GLN A 30 -3.42 -15.51 5.05
N GLY A 31 -2.89 -16.71 4.77
CA GLY A 31 -1.96 -17.37 5.67
C GLY A 31 -2.62 -17.75 7.00
N TRP A 32 -1.95 -17.45 8.11
CA TRP A 32 -2.35 -17.92 9.45
C TRP A 32 -3.32 -16.99 10.19
N ARG A 33 -3.56 -15.77 9.68
CA ARG A 33 -4.47 -14.81 10.29
C ARG A 33 -5.93 -15.25 10.10
N THR A 34 -6.81 -14.85 11.03
CA THR A 34 -8.24 -15.17 10.96
C THR A 34 -8.97 -14.47 9.82
N ASN A 35 -8.47 -13.30 9.40
CA ASN A 35 -9.02 -12.49 8.32
C ASN A 35 -7.91 -12.18 7.30
N MET A 36 -8.33 -11.90 6.07
CA MET A 36 -7.52 -11.22 5.07
C MET A 36 -7.87 -9.72 5.11
N GLU A 37 -6.94 -8.91 5.62
CA GLU A 37 -7.12 -7.46 5.81
C GLU A 37 -6.35 -6.63 4.77
N ASP A 38 -5.40 -7.24 4.04
CA ASP A 38 -4.68 -6.57 2.96
C ASP A 38 -5.58 -6.26 1.74
N ALA A 39 -5.19 -5.22 1.01
CA ALA A 39 -5.67 -4.90 -0.32
C ALA A 39 -4.53 -4.39 -1.22
N HIS A 40 -4.77 -4.29 -2.52
CA HIS A 40 -3.82 -3.70 -3.46
C HIS A 40 -4.54 -2.99 -4.61
N ALA A 41 -3.82 -2.12 -5.33
CA ALA A 41 -4.31 -1.46 -6.54
C ALA A 41 -3.23 -1.39 -7.61
N THR A 42 -3.59 -1.71 -8.85
CA THR A 42 -2.67 -1.68 -10.01
C THR A 42 -3.37 -1.01 -11.20
N VAL A 43 -3.01 0.24 -11.47
CA VAL A 43 -3.62 1.08 -12.51
C VAL A 43 -2.54 1.53 -13.49
N LEU A 44 -2.47 0.87 -14.66
CA LEU A 44 -1.46 1.17 -15.67
C LEU A 44 -1.70 2.48 -16.44
N GLY A 45 -2.98 2.81 -16.69
CA GLY A 45 -3.38 3.97 -17.48
C GLY A 45 -4.16 4.98 -16.65
N LEU A 46 -3.54 5.55 -15.62
CA LEU A 46 -4.15 6.64 -14.86
C LEU A 46 -4.34 7.86 -15.78
N ASP A 47 -3.35 8.12 -16.64
CA ASP A 47 -3.46 8.89 -17.87
C ASP A 47 -2.53 8.27 -18.93
N GLU A 48 -2.22 8.99 -20.02
CA GLU A 48 -1.36 8.48 -21.10
C GLU A 48 0.08 8.14 -20.67
N ASP A 49 0.54 8.70 -19.55
CA ASP A 49 1.94 8.61 -19.12
C ASP A 49 2.12 8.21 -17.65
N THR A 50 1.04 7.89 -16.94
CA THR A 50 1.06 7.66 -15.50
C THR A 50 0.51 6.29 -15.12
N ALA A 51 1.33 5.49 -14.44
CA ALA A 51 0.94 4.24 -13.80
C ALA A 51 1.02 4.37 -12.27
N PHE A 52 0.14 3.66 -11.56
CA PHE A 52 -0.03 3.68 -10.12
C PHE A 52 -0.10 2.25 -9.58
N PHE A 53 0.70 1.94 -8.56
CA PHE A 53 0.73 0.64 -7.88
C PHE A 53 0.74 0.85 -6.38
N GLY A 54 -0.14 0.19 -5.64
CA GLY A 54 -0.22 0.32 -4.18
C GLY A 54 -0.51 -0.99 -3.47
N VAL A 55 0.04 -1.13 -2.27
CA VAL A 55 -0.26 -2.20 -1.30
C VAL A 55 -0.69 -1.55 0.00
N TYR A 56 -1.74 -2.10 0.59
CA TYR A 56 -2.39 -1.58 1.79
C TYR A 56 -2.58 -2.72 2.77
N ASP A 57 -1.83 -2.72 3.85
CA ASP A 57 -1.91 -3.74 4.91
C ASP A 57 -2.90 -3.25 5.97
N GLY A 58 -4.04 -3.92 6.08
CA GLY A 58 -5.12 -3.52 6.96
C GLY A 58 -4.93 -4.06 8.37
N HIS A 59 -5.41 -3.31 9.37
CA HIS A 59 -5.41 -3.75 10.75
C HIS A 59 -6.65 -3.28 11.49
N GLY A 60 -7.18 -4.14 12.36
CA GLY A 60 -8.41 -3.87 13.11
C GLY A 60 -9.67 -3.97 12.26
N GLY A 61 -9.53 -4.37 11.00
CA GLY A 61 -10.58 -4.45 9.99
C GLY A 61 -10.02 -4.28 8.58
N LYS A 62 -10.69 -4.89 7.59
CA LYS A 62 -10.28 -4.83 6.17
C LYS A 62 -10.84 -3.62 5.42
N GLU A 63 -11.85 -2.96 5.98
CA GLU A 63 -12.65 -1.93 5.32
C GLU A 63 -11.82 -0.71 4.90
N VAL A 64 -10.83 -0.32 5.70
CA VAL A 64 -9.96 0.81 5.39
C VAL A 64 -9.03 0.48 4.23
N ALA A 65 -8.34 -0.67 4.26
CA ALA A 65 -7.49 -1.11 3.16
C ALA A 65 -8.28 -1.25 1.84
N ILE A 66 -9.48 -1.83 1.90
CA ILE A 66 -10.36 -1.95 0.73
C ILE A 66 -10.79 -0.57 0.23
N TYR A 67 -11.22 0.33 1.10
CA TYR A 67 -11.61 1.70 0.73
C TYR A 67 -10.44 2.46 0.08
N VAL A 68 -9.25 2.39 0.66
CA VAL A 68 -8.05 3.02 0.12
C VAL A 68 -7.69 2.46 -1.26
N SER A 69 -7.75 1.13 -1.45
CA SER A 69 -7.46 0.52 -2.75
C SER A 69 -8.41 0.96 -3.86
N ARG A 70 -9.68 1.20 -3.53
CA ARG A 70 -10.71 1.68 -4.48
C ARG A 70 -10.59 3.15 -4.84
N HIS A 71 -10.17 3.99 -3.89
CA HIS A 71 -10.36 5.45 -4.02
C HIS A 71 -9.07 6.26 -4.10
N LEU A 72 -7.94 5.80 -3.55
CA LEU A 72 -6.74 6.63 -3.45
C LEU A 72 -6.21 7.10 -4.81
N HIS A 73 -6.19 6.21 -5.81
CA HIS A 73 -5.73 6.54 -7.17
C HIS A 73 -6.66 7.54 -7.88
N GLU A 74 -7.96 7.51 -7.59
CA GLU A 74 -8.95 8.46 -8.10
C GLU A 74 -8.81 9.84 -7.45
N VAL A 75 -8.66 9.86 -6.13
CA VAL A 75 -8.38 11.09 -5.36
C VAL A 75 -7.08 11.73 -5.86
N PHE A 76 -6.03 10.92 -6.02
CA PHE A 76 -4.75 11.34 -6.56
C PHE A 76 -4.84 11.96 -7.95
N LYS A 77 -5.53 11.32 -8.89
CA LYS A 77 -5.74 11.88 -10.25
C LYS A 77 -6.54 13.18 -10.22
N SER A 78 -7.49 13.31 -9.30
CA SER A 78 -8.35 14.49 -9.18
C SER A 78 -7.68 15.69 -8.50
N ASN A 79 -6.54 15.47 -7.84
CA ASN A 79 -5.83 16.45 -7.03
C ASN A 79 -5.27 17.62 -7.88
N ASP A 80 -5.25 18.83 -7.32
CA ASP A 80 -4.79 20.02 -8.03
C ASP A 80 -3.27 20.04 -8.26
N ALA A 81 -2.48 19.50 -7.36
CA ALA A 81 -1.04 19.29 -7.56
C ALA A 81 -0.77 18.29 -8.69
N TYR A 82 -1.59 17.24 -8.81
CA TYR A 82 -1.47 16.25 -9.90
C TYR A 82 -1.65 16.93 -11.28
N LYS A 83 -2.69 17.76 -11.40
CA LYS A 83 -2.99 18.54 -12.60
C LYS A 83 -1.87 19.53 -12.95
N LYS A 84 -1.13 20.01 -11.95
CA LYS A 84 0.05 20.88 -12.12
C LYS A 84 1.34 20.12 -12.39
N GLY A 85 1.32 18.79 -12.36
CA GLY A 85 2.51 17.95 -12.56
C GLY A 85 3.32 17.69 -11.29
N ASP A 86 2.88 18.17 -10.13
CA ASP A 86 3.55 17.97 -8.84
C ASP A 86 3.06 16.66 -8.20
N ILE A 87 3.69 15.56 -8.62
CA ILE A 87 3.36 14.21 -8.16
C ILE A 87 3.63 14.00 -6.66
N PRO A 88 4.79 14.43 -6.10
CA PRO A 88 5.03 14.36 -4.65
C PRO A 88 3.92 15.01 -3.83
N GLN A 89 3.58 16.26 -4.13
CA GLN A 89 2.55 16.97 -3.37
C GLN A 89 1.17 16.34 -3.56
N ALA A 90 0.85 15.88 -4.78
CA ALA A 90 -0.40 15.19 -5.03
C ALA A 90 -0.55 13.90 -4.19
N LEU A 91 0.52 13.13 -4.00
CA LEU A 91 0.50 11.95 -3.12
C LEU A 91 0.26 12.36 -1.66
N ILE A 92 0.98 13.35 -1.14
CA ILE A 92 0.79 13.86 0.23
C ILE A 92 -0.65 14.28 0.45
N ASP A 93 -1.18 15.16 -0.41
CA ASP A 93 -2.55 15.65 -0.31
C ASP A 93 -3.57 14.51 -0.38
N SER A 94 -3.32 13.49 -1.19
CA SER A 94 -4.26 12.39 -1.38
C SER A 94 -4.30 11.46 -0.19
N PHE A 95 -3.17 11.17 0.45
CA PHE A 95 -3.12 10.39 1.69
C PHE A 95 -3.90 11.09 2.81
N LEU A 96 -3.70 12.40 2.97
CA LEU A 96 -4.44 13.20 3.96
C LEU A 96 -5.93 13.30 3.62
N ALA A 97 -6.27 13.40 2.33
CA ALA A 97 -7.66 13.42 1.89
C ALA A 97 -8.39 12.10 2.16
N MET A 98 -7.69 10.95 2.15
CA MET A 98 -8.31 9.67 2.50
C MET A 98 -8.85 9.67 3.93
N ASP A 99 -8.07 10.12 4.91
CA ASP A 99 -8.54 10.26 6.31
C ASP A 99 -9.77 11.17 6.39
N ALA A 100 -9.73 12.33 5.74
CA ALA A 100 -10.84 13.28 5.74
C ALA A 100 -12.12 12.70 5.10
N ASN A 101 -11.96 11.92 4.02
CA ASN A 101 -13.09 11.30 3.31
C ASN A 101 -13.80 10.22 4.15
N MET A 102 -13.07 9.52 5.03
CA MET A 102 -13.65 8.46 5.89
C MET A 102 -14.55 9.00 7.00
N ILE A 103 -14.40 10.27 7.38
CA ILE A 103 -15.28 10.95 8.35
C ILE A 103 -16.58 11.41 7.69
N HIS A 104 -16.56 11.66 6.38
CA HIS A 104 -17.73 12.13 5.65
C HIS A 104 -18.77 11.03 5.45
N ILE A 105 -20.07 11.37 5.48
CA ILE A 105 -21.20 10.43 5.33
C ILE A 105 -21.05 9.42 4.18
N SER A 106 -20.57 9.86 3.01
CA SER A 106 -20.39 8.95 1.87
C SER A 106 -19.28 7.94 2.08
N GLY A 107 -18.20 8.31 2.78
CA GLY A 107 -17.15 7.38 3.17
C GLY A 107 -17.63 6.44 4.27
N ARG A 108 -18.34 6.98 5.27
CA ARG A 108 -18.95 6.22 6.36
C ARG A 108 -19.88 5.11 5.85
N ASP A 109 -20.81 5.42 4.96
CA ASP A 109 -21.81 4.45 4.48
C ASP A 109 -21.12 3.27 3.75
N GLU A 110 -20.13 3.56 2.90
CA GLU A 110 -19.35 2.50 2.22
C GLU A 110 -18.53 1.68 3.22
N LEU A 111 -17.86 2.33 4.18
CA LEU A 111 -17.10 1.62 5.22
C LEU A 111 -18.01 0.71 6.06
N GLN A 112 -19.20 1.17 6.44
CA GLN A 112 -20.17 0.37 7.19
C GLN A 112 -20.67 -0.82 6.36
N GLU A 113 -20.88 -0.65 5.05
CA GLU A 113 -21.20 -1.76 4.15
C GLU A 113 -20.06 -2.78 4.06
N LEU A 114 -18.82 -2.31 3.97
CA LEU A 114 -17.62 -3.16 3.92
C LEU A 114 -17.42 -3.98 5.20
N VAL A 115 -17.74 -3.40 6.37
CA VAL A 115 -17.77 -4.12 7.66
C VAL A 115 -18.90 -5.17 7.68
N GLY A 116 -20.09 -4.80 7.19
CA GLY A 116 -21.27 -5.67 7.17
C GLY A 116 -21.19 -6.86 6.21
N LYS A 117 -20.44 -6.74 5.10
CA LYS A 117 -20.14 -7.83 4.14
C LYS A 117 -19.05 -8.77 4.64
N GLY A 118 -19.22 -9.27 5.86
CA GLY A 118 -18.46 -10.39 6.40
C GLY A 118 -18.80 -11.69 5.66
N GLY A 119 -18.18 -11.92 4.49
CA GLY A 119 -18.08 -13.28 3.92
C GLY A 119 -18.48 -13.49 2.45
N GLU A 120 -18.91 -12.49 1.68
CA GLU A 120 -19.23 -12.69 0.26
C GLU A 120 -18.32 -11.86 -0.66
N ARG A 121 -17.61 -12.58 -1.53
CA ARG A 121 -16.71 -12.07 -2.58
C ARG A 121 -17.52 -11.49 -3.72
N GLU A 122 -17.15 -10.30 -4.21
CA GLU A 122 -17.61 -9.81 -5.51
C GLU A 122 -16.42 -9.34 -6.36
N GLY A 123 -16.12 -10.13 -7.39
CA GLY A 123 -15.56 -9.61 -8.63
C GLY A 123 -16.72 -9.15 -9.52
N GLY A 124 -16.75 -7.87 -9.88
CA GLY A 124 -17.80 -7.36 -10.77
C GLY A 124 -17.74 -5.84 -11.00
N GLY A 125 -17.38 -5.47 -12.24
CA GLY A 125 -17.76 -4.26 -12.96
C GLY A 125 -18.03 -2.95 -12.20
N VAL A 126 -17.11 -2.00 -12.35
CA VAL A 126 -17.32 -0.58 -12.03
C VAL A 126 -18.48 -0.03 -12.86
N ASN A 127 -19.59 0.37 -12.24
CA ASN A 127 -20.59 1.23 -12.88
C ASN A 127 -21.24 2.26 -11.93
N ASP A 128 -21.24 3.50 -12.42
CA ASP A 128 -22.09 4.67 -12.14
C ASP A 128 -22.10 5.37 -10.77
N LEU A 129 -21.53 4.81 -9.69
CA LEU A 129 -21.39 5.55 -8.41
C LEU A 129 -20.26 6.61 -8.41
N SER A 130 -19.32 6.54 -9.37
CA SER A 130 -18.11 7.37 -9.39
C SER A 130 -18.36 8.84 -9.74
N SER A 131 -19.46 9.16 -10.43
CA SER A 131 -19.76 10.51 -10.93
C SER A 131 -20.29 11.44 -9.84
N LYS A 132 -21.14 10.94 -8.94
CA LYS A 132 -21.69 11.69 -7.79
C LYS A 132 -20.66 11.84 -6.67
N MET A 133 -19.83 10.82 -6.45
CA MET A 133 -18.78 10.83 -5.43
C MET A 133 -17.61 11.76 -5.82
N ARG A 134 -17.23 11.78 -7.11
CA ARG A 134 -16.26 12.77 -7.64
C ARG A 134 -16.71 14.22 -7.43
N GLN A 135 -18.00 14.54 -7.60
CA GLN A 135 -18.49 15.90 -7.36
C GLN A 135 -18.58 16.25 -5.86
N ALA A 136 -18.85 15.28 -4.98
CA ALA A 136 -18.93 15.50 -3.54
C ALA A 136 -17.55 15.67 -2.87
N ILE A 137 -16.55 14.88 -3.27
CA ILE A 137 -15.17 14.94 -2.76
C ILE A 137 -14.50 16.28 -3.12
N LEU A 138 -14.73 16.78 -4.35
CA LEU A 138 -14.19 18.07 -4.82
C LEU A 138 -14.90 19.28 -4.20
N ALA A 139 -16.17 19.15 -3.79
CA ALA A 139 -16.96 20.28 -3.29
C ALA A 139 -16.77 20.57 -1.78
N ARG A 140 -16.25 19.63 -0.98
CA ARG A 140 -16.29 19.73 0.50
C ARG A 140 -14.95 19.85 1.22
N ALA A 141 -13.82 19.80 0.53
CA ALA A 141 -12.52 20.17 1.09
C ALA A 141 -12.40 21.66 1.53
N ARG A 142 -13.50 22.45 1.46
CA ARG A 142 -13.53 23.89 1.80
C ARG A 142 -14.77 24.37 2.57
N ALA A 143 -15.68 23.51 3.03
CA ALA A 143 -16.93 23.99 3.65
C ALA A 143 -17.26 23.29 4.97
N ASN A 144 -17.14 24.06 6.05
CA ASN A 144 -17.71 23.91 7.39
C ASN A 144 -18.73 22.77 7.63
N GLY A 145 -18.52 21.99 8.68
CA GLY A 145 -19.21 22.26 9.95
C GLY A 145 -20.39 21.38 10.38
N ASP A 146 -20.79 20.36 9.62
CA ASP A 146 -21.81 19.42 10.11
C ASP A 146 -21.14 18.10 10.54
N ALA A 147 -21.23 17.80 11.84
CA ALA A 147 -20.79 16.53 12.39
C ALA A 147 -21.84 15.46 12.07
N ASP A 148 -21.45 14.45 11.28
CA ASP A 148 -22.34 13.36 10.90
C ASP A 148 -22.65 12.49 12.12
N VAL A 149 -23.93 12.21 12.39
CA VAL A 149 -24.39 11.55 13.63
C VAL A 149 -24.71 10.07 13.39
N GLU A 150 -24.19 9.18 14.24
CA GLU A 150 -24.48 7.74 14.33
C GLU A 150 -25.97 7.46 14.60
N GLY A 151 -26.43 6.23 14.35
CA GLY A 151 -27.82 5.84 14.62
C GLY A 151 -28.24 5.94 16.10
N ASP A 152 -27.27 6.14 17.01
CA ASP A 152 -27.46 6.33 18.45
C ASP A 152 -27.34 7.80 18.92
N GLY A 153 -27.09 8.74 18.01
CA GLY A 153 -26.97 10.16 18.33
C GLY A 153 -25.55 10.69 18.58
N ARG A 154 -24.50 9.85 18.50
CA ARG A 154 -23.09 10.29 18.66
C ARG A 154 -22.46 10.73 17.32
N PRO A 155 -21.54 11.70 17.28
CA PRO A 155 -20.80 12.00 16.05
C PRO A 155 -20.00 10.78 15.57
N TRP A 156 -20.01 10.51 14.26
CA TRP A 156 -19.12 9.54 13.63
C TRP A 156 -17.69 10.08 13.65
N GLU A 157 -16.81 9.41 14.39
CA GLU A 157 -15.42 9.82 14.56
C GLU A 157 -14.47 9.11 13.57
N GLY A 158 -15.01 8.24 12.71
CA GLY A 158 -14.23 7.45 11.75
C GLY A 158 -14.19 5.95 12.05
N PRO A 159 -13.64 5.13 11.12
CA PRO A 159 -13.38 3.73 11.38
C PRO A 159 -12.33 3.57 12.49
N GLN A 160 -12.49 2.51 13.29
CA GLN A 160 -11.49 2.10 14.29
C GLN A 160 -10.35 1.29 13.67
N ALA A 161 -10.55 0.78 12.45
CA ALA A 161 -9.50 0.15 11.65
C ALA A 161 -8.58 1.20 11.01
N GLY A 162 -7.44 0.72 10.54
CA GLY A 162 -6.51 1.47 9.73
C GLY A 162 -5.88 0.60 8.64
N CYS A 163 -5.03 1.21 7.84
CA CYS A 163 -4.11 0.46 7.01
C CYS A 163 -2.79 1.20 6.81
N THR A 164 -1.72 0.45 6.65
CA THR A 164 -0.50 0.98 6.02
C THR A 164 -0.79 1.32 4.56
N CYS A 165 0.03 2.17 3.98
CA CYS A 165 -0.12 2.56 2.59
C CYS A 165 1.25 2.84 1.96
N VAL A 166 1.66 1.97 1.05
CA VAL A 166 2.81 2.19 0.18
C VAL A 166 2.35 2.26 -1.27
N VAL A 167 2.73 3.33 -1.95
CA VAL A 167 2.32 3.62 -3.33
C VAL A 167 3.55 3.97 -4.17
N ALA A 168 3.69 3.33 -5.32
CA ALA A 168 4.63 3.72 -6.38
C ALA A 168 3.88 4.29 -7.58
N VAL A 169 4.23 5.51 -7.97
CA VAL A 169 3.73 6.18 -9.18
C VAL A 169 4.87 6.34 -10.16
N VAL A 170 4.66 5.90 -11.39
CA VAL A 170 5.58 6.18 -12.50
C VAL A 170 4.90 7.16 -13.45
N ARG A 171 5.48 8.35 -13.63
CA ARG A 171 5.06 9.33 -14.64
C ARG A 171 6.21 9.62 -15.60
N GLY A 172 6.09 9.21 -16.85
CA GLY A 172 7.19 9.24 -17.80
C GLY A 172 8.33 8.35 -17.33
N SER A 173 9.49 8.95 -17.05
CA SER A 173 10.65 8.28 -16.44
C SER A 173 10.82 8.56 -14.94
N THR A 174 9.91 9.31 -14.32
CA THR A 174 10.01 9.63 -12.90
C THR A 174 9.26 8.58 -12.08
N LEU A 175 9.97 7.94 -11.16
CA LEU A 175 9.39 7.11 -10.11
C LEU A 175 9.25 7.94 -8.82
N VAL A 176 8.04 8.00 -8.27
CA VAL A 176 7.77 8.59 -6.96
C VAL A 176 7.13 7.53 -6.08
N VAL A 177 7.71 7.28 -4.92
CA VAL A 177 7.15 6.38 -3.90
C VAL A 177 6.73 7.18 -2.69
N ALA A 178 5.51 6.91 -2.21
CA ALA A 178 4.97 7.43 -0.96
C ALA A 178 4.74 6.26 0.00
N ASN A 179 5.22 6.37 1.24
CA ASN A 179 4.99 5.35 2.27
C ASN A 179 4.50 5.95 3.58
N ALA A 180 3.46 5.34 4.15
CA ALA A 180 2.96 5.58 5.50
C ALA A 180 2.65 4.22 6.16
N GLY A 181 3.55 3.76 7.02
CA GLY A 181 3.49 2.44 7.67
C GLY A 181 4.74 1.62 7.39
N ASP A 182 4.65 0.31 7.54
CA ASP A 182 5.74 -0.66 7.47
C ASP A 182 5.62 -1.68 6.33
N SER A 183 4.66 -1.50 5.43
CA SER A 183 4.80 -1.99 4.05
C SER A 183 6.00 -1.31 3.37
N ARG A 184 6.58 -1.98 2.36
CA ARG A 184 7.80 -1.50 1.69
C ARG A 184 7.75 -1.63 0.18
N ALA A 185 8.39 -0.67 -0.50
CA ALA A 185 8.67 -0.68 -1.92
C ALA A 185 10.18 -0.69 -2.17
N VAL A 186 10.62 -1.59 -3.04
CA VAL A 186 12.04 -1.82 -3.39
C VAL A 186 12.19 -1.83 -4.90
N LEU A 187 13.14 -1.04 -5.42
CA LEU A 187 13.55 -1.07 -6.82
C LEU A 187 14.74 -2.01 -7.00
N CYS A 188 14.68 -2.90 -7.98
CA CYS A 188 15.85 -3.65 -8.44
C CYS A 188 16.61 -2.83 -9.48
N ARG A 189 17.83 -2.39 -9.12
CA ARG A 189 18.78 -1.73 -10.03
C ARG A 189 19.97 -2.65 -10.23
N ARG A 190 20.08 -3.24 -11.43
CA ARG A 190 21.19 -4.12 -11.83
C ARG A 190 21.36 -5.33 -10.89
N GLY A 191 20.23 -5.84 -10.41
CA GLY A 191 20.18 -6.90 -9.40
C GLY A 191 20.50 -6.48 -7.97
N THR A 192 20.62 -5.19 -7.68
CA THR A 192 20.81 -4.66 -6.32
C THR A 192 19.51 -4.02 -5.85
N ALA A 193 19.12 -4.29 -4.62
CA ALA A 193 17.98 -3.64 -3.97
C ALA A 193 18.29 -2.17 -3.69
N VAL A 194 17.39 -1.30 -4.14
CA VAL A 194 17.35 0.13 -3.81
C VAL A 194 16.05 0.37 -3.05
N GLU A 195 16.16 0.64 -1.76
CA GLU A 195 15.00 0.95 -0.91
C GLU A 195 14.32 2.20 -1.44
N MET A 196 13.06 2.10 -1.86
CA MET A 196 12.27 3.25 -2.31
C MET A 196 11.38 3.81 -1.20
N SER A 197 11.25 3.09 -0.09
CA SER A 197 10.60 3.54 1.14
C SER A 197 11.40 3.10 2.37
N ARG A 198 11.20 3.80 3.48
CA ARG A 198 11.58 3.34 4.82
C ARG A 198 10.32 2.92 5.55
N ASP A 199 10.38 1.81 6.27
CA ASP A 199 9.32 1.37 7.17
C ASP A 199 9.23 2.31 8.36
N HIS A 200 8.00 2.64 8.79
CA HIS A 200 7.77 3.52 9.93
C HIS A 200 7.36 2.68 11.14
N LYS A 201 8.27 2.56 12.11
CA LYS A 201 7.99 1.85 13.36
C LYS A 201 7.91 2.85 14.52
N PRO A 202 7.04 2.66 15.53
CA PRO A 202 6.98 3.53 16.71
C PRO A 202 8.30 3.65 17.47
N THR A 203 9.22 2.71 17.29
CA THR A 203 10.55 2.71 17.91
C THR A 203 11.56 3.61 17.22
N ASP A 204 11.30 4.03 15.98
CA ASP A 204 12.20 4.91 15.23
C ASP A 204 12.32 6.26 15.91
N GLU A 205 13.51 6.87 15.89
CA GLU A 205 13.80 8.07 16.68
C GLU A 205 12.88 9.25 16.31
N ASP A 206 12.64 9.47 15.02
CA ASP A 206 11.78 10.54 14.51
C ASP A 206 10.29 10.27 14.79
N GLU A 207 9.83 9.04 14.59
CA GLU A 207 8.46 8.63 14.86
C GLU A 207 8.14 8.73 16.36
N ARG A 208 9.03 8.21 17.21
CA ARG A 208 8.90 8.29 18.67
C ARG A 208 8.88 9.74 19.16
N ALA A 209 9.74 10.59 18.59
CA ALA A 209 9.76 12.01 18.93
C ALA A 209 8.44 12.71 18.57
N ARG A 210 7.86 12.43 17.39
CA ARG A 210 6.52 12.94 17.01
C ARG A 210 5.46 12.45 18.00
N ILE A 211 5.40 11.15 18.26
CA ILE A 211 4.41 10.54 19.18
C ILE A 211 4.46 11.21 20.55
N GLN A 212 5.66 11.39 21.11
CA GLN A 212 5.85 12.02 22.42
C GLN A 212 5.49 13.51 22.41
N LYS A 213 5.88 14.26 21.36
CA LYS A 213 5.52 15.68 21.19
C LYS A 213 4.00 15.86 21.10
N ALA A 214 3.31 14.91 20.47
CA ALA A 214 1.85 14.89 20.34
C ALA A 214 1.11 14.44 21.62
N GLY A 215 1.83 14.10 22.70
CA GLY A 215 1.26 13.68 23.98
C GLY A 215 1.01 12.17 24.13
N GLY A 216 1.40 11.37 23.13
CA GLY A 216 1.40 9.91 23.21
C GLY A 216 2.69 9.35 23.86
N PHE A 217 2.77 8.03 23.93
CA PHE A 217 3.97 7.32 24.39
C PHE A 217 4.21 6.05 23.57
N VAL A 218 5.41 5.47 23.69
CA VAL A 218 5.76 4.19 23.06
C VAL A 218 6.12 3.19 24.15
N GLN A 219 5.40 2.07 24.19
CA GLN A 219 5.60 0.98 25.13
C GLN A 219 5.67 -0.34 24.37
N GLU A 220 6.73 -1.12 24.59
CA GLU A 220 6.94 -2.42 23.90
C GLU A 220 6.81 -2.33 22.36
N GLY A 221 7.32 -1.23 21.79
CA GLY A 221 7.25 -0.96 20.35
C GLY A 221 5.87 -0.54 19.83
N ARG A 222 4.93 -0.23 20.72
CA ARG A 222 3.55 0.15 20.37
C ARG A 222 3.22 1.57 20.82
N VAL A 223 2.54 2.32 19.96
CA VAL A 223 1.94 3.62 20.26
C VAL A 223 0.87 3.43 21.32
N ASN A 224 1.01 4.16 22.42
CA ASN A 224 0.16 4.11 23.61
C ASN A 224 -0.03 2.68 24.17
N GLY A 225 0.94 1.78 23.91
CA GLY A 225 0.87 0.37 24.30
C GLY A 225 -0.04 -0.51 23.44
N SER A 226 -0.72 0.05 22.44
CA SER A 226 -1.75 -0.64 21.65
C SER A 226 -1.30 -0.90 20.20
N LEU A 227 -1.05 0.15 19.43
CA LEU A 227 -0.87 0.08 17.99
C LEU A 227 0.61 -0.11 17.62
N ALA A 228 0.93 -1.11 16.78
CA ALA A 228 2.31 -1.39 16.36
C ALA A 228 2.82 -0.49 15.22
N LEU A 229 1.97 0.42 14.73
CA LEU A 229 2.23 1.32 13.60
C LEU A 229 2.31 2.76 14.09
N SER A 230 3.24 3.53 13.54
CA SER A 230 3.37 4.96 13.80
C SER A 230 2.72 5.82 12.71
N ARG A 231 2.51 5.26 11.52
CA ARG A 231 1.83 5.90 10.38
C ARG A 231 0.85 4.94 9.74
N ALA A 232 -0.31 5.45 9.36
CA ALA A 232 -1.39 4.71 8.72
C ALA A 232 -2.43 5.69 8.17
N ILE A 233 -3.21 5.27 7.18
CA ILE A 233 -4.50 5.87 6.82
C ILE A 233 -5.58 5.20 7.70
N GLY A 234 -6.59 5.95 8.16
CA GLY A 234 -7.51 5.47 9.20
C GLY A 234 -6.95 5.71 10.60
N ASP A 235 -7.19 4.83 11.57
CA ASP A 235 -6.73 5.00 12.97
C ASP A 235 -7.09 6.38 13.55
N LEU A 236 -8.28 6.87 13.21
CA LEU A 236 -8.62 8.28 13.42
C LEU A 236 -8.65 8.65 14.91
N GLU A 237 -8.85 7.70 15.81
CA GLU A 237 -8.75 7.91 17.27
C GLU A 237 -7.38 8.47 17.72
N TYR A 238 -6.29 8.18 16.97
CA TYR A 238 -4.94 8.70 17.26
C TYR A 238 -4.66 10.07 16.61
N LYS A 239 -5.63 10.63 15.88
CA LYS A 239 -5.51 11.85 15.05
C LYS A 239 -6.43 12.99 15.49
N GLN A 240 -6.83 12.98 16.76
CA GLN A 240 -7.86 13.87 17.31
C GLN A 240 -7.33 15.22 17.83
N SER A 241 -6.02 15.49 17.73
CA SER A 241 -5.47 16.76 18.23
C SER A 241 -5.92 17.93 17.35
N LYS A 242 -6.72 18.84 17.92
CA LYS A 242 -7.25 20.02 17.22
C LYS A 242 -6.23 21.13 17.01
N THR A 243 -5.08 21.07 17.69
CA THR A 243 -4.04 22.11 17.65
C THR A 243 -2.82 21.69 16.84
N LEU A 244 -2.66 20.39 16.57
CA LEU A 244 -1.53 19.88 15.80
C LEU A 244 -1.93 19.73 14.33
N PRO A 245 -1.03 20.02 13.38
CA PRO A 245 -1.25 19.68 11.98
C PRO A 245 -1.26 18.15 11.78
N ALA A 246 -1.72 17.69 10.61
CA ALA A 246 -1.94 16.27 10.34
C ALA A 246 -0.65 15.42 10.40
N ASP A 247 0.50 16.01 10.06
CA ASP A 247 1.84 15.41 10.10
C ASP A 247 2.44 15.34 11.51
N GLU A 248 1.87 16.05 12.49
CA GLU A 248 2.31 16.06 13.88
C GLU A 248 1.36 15.31 14.84
N GLN A 249 0.37 14.58 14.32
CA GLN A 249 -0.50 13.71 15.12
C GLN A 249 0.27 12.51 15.70
N ILE A 250 -0.31 11.82 16.71
CA ILE A 250 0.33 10.65 17.35
C ILE A 250 0.60 9.56 16.30
N VAL A 251 -0.43 9.19 15.54
CA VAL A 251 -0.33 8.43 14.29
C VAL A 251 -0.60 9.41 13.15
N THR A 252 0.07 9.30 12.02
CA THR A 252 -0.17 10.19 10.88
C THR A 252 -0.33 9.45 9.56
N ALA A 253 -1.23 9.94 8.70
CA ALA A 253 -1.31 9.49 7.30
C ALA A 253 -0.27 10.19 6.40
N TYR A 254 0.51 11.14 6.92
CA TYR A 254 1.49 11.88 6.13
C TYR A 254 2.59 10.95 5.61
N PRO A 255 2.73 10.76 4.29
CA PRO A 255 3.69 9.83 3.75
C PRO A 255 5.10 10.42 3.71
N GLU A 256 6.11 9.56 3.86
CA GLU A 256 7.46 9.88 3.40
C GLU A 256 7.52 9.71 1.88
N ILE A 257 8.09 10.69 1.17
CA ILE A 257 8.20 10.68 -0.29
C ILE A 257 9.66 10.45 -0.70
N LYS A 258 9.88 9.49 -1.60
CA LYS A 258 11.15 9.32 -2.31
C LYS A 258 10.93 9.39 -3.83
N LYS A 259 11.83 10.10 -4.51
CA LYS A 259 11.79 10.28 -5.97
C LYS A 259 13.10 9.79 -6.60
N GLU A 260 12.97 9.03 -7.68
CA GLU A 260 14.08 8.58 -8.52
C GLU A 260 13.74 8.80 -10.00
N ILE A 261 14.78 8.87 -10.83
CA ILE A 261 14.63 8.79 -12.28
C ILE A 261 14.94 7.36 -12.70
N ILE A 262 14.00 6.73 -13.39
CA ILE A 262 14.18 5.40 -13.99
C ILE A 262 15.31 5.49 -15.01
N ALA A 263 16.31 4.64 -14.81
CA ALA A 263 17.53 4.62 -15.57
C ALA A 263 17.79 3.23 -16.20
N PRO A 264 18.64 3.15 -17.24
CA PRO A 264 19.05 1.86 -17.78
C PRO A 264 19.66 0.94 -16.71
N GLY A 265 19.06 -0.24 -16.56
CA GLY A 265 19.38 -1.20 -15.52
C GLY A 265 18.42 -1.23 -14.34
N ASP A 266 17.39 -0.38 -14.33
CA ASP A 266 16.22 -0.57 -13.47
C ASP A 266 15.35 -1.69 -14.05
N GLU A 267 15.25 -2.80 -13.32
CA GLU A 267 14.71 -4.04 -13.84
C GLU A 267 13.23 -4.19 -13.45
N PHE A 268 12.93 -4.11 -12.16
CA PHE A 268 11.58 -4.27 -11.63
C PHE A 268 11.46 -3.62 -10.25
N MET A 269 10.24 -3.43 -9.78
CA MET A 269 9.93 -3.05 -8.40
C MET A 269 9.19 -4.18 -7.70
N VAL A 270 9.37 -4.30 -6.39
CA VAL A 270 8.55 -5.12 -5.50
C VAL A 270 7.90 -4.19 -4.48
N ILE A 271 6.59 -4.28 -4.33
CA ILE A 271 5.80 -3.56 -3.33
C ILE A 271 5.04 -4.62 -2.54
N ALA A 272 5.23 -4.69 -1.23
CA ALA A 272 4.61 -5.74 -0.41
C ALA A 272 4.35 -5.27 1.03
N CYS A 273 3.48 -6.00 1.73
CA CYS A 273 3.24 -5.84 3.16
C CYS A 273 4.34 -6.47 4.01
N ASP A 274 4.28 -6.25 5.33
CA ASP A 274 5.29 -6.75 6.27
C ASP A 274 5.33 -8.28 6.36
N GLY A 275 4.24 -8.97 6.03
CA GLY A 275 4.20 -10.43 5.91
C GLY A 275 5.25 -11.03 4.96
N ILE A 276 5.76 -10.23 4.00
CA ILE A 276 6.93 -10.55 3.18
C ILE A 276 8.22 -10.02 3.80
N TRP A 277 8.24 -8.75 4.22
CA TRP A 277 9.47 -8.05 4.63
C TRP A 277 10.00 -8.43 6.02
N ASP A 278 9.17 -9.01 6.88
CA ASP A 278 9.57 -9.59 8.16
C ASP A 278 10.38 -10.89 7.98
N VAL A 279 10.23 -11.55 6.82
CA VAL A 279 10.90 -12.82 6.51
C VAL A 279 12.12 -12.60 5.63
N LEU A 280 12.01 -11.73 4.63
CA LEU A 280 13.05 -11.48 3.64
C LEU A 280 13.57 -10.05 3.74
N THR A 281 14.89 -9.91 3.77
CA THR A 281 15.52 -8.61 3.48
C THR A 281 15.23 -8.20 2.03
N SER A 282 15.29 -6.89 1.76
CA SER A 282 15.05 -6.35 0.42
C SER A 282 15.96 -6.97 -0.66
N GLN A 283 17.23 -7.22 -0.34
CA GLN A 283 18.16 -7.87 -1.27
C GLN A 283 17.81 -9.34 -1.50
N GLN A 284 17.41 -10.10 -0.46
CA GLN A 284 16.95 -11.48 -0.62
C GLN A 284 15.69 -11.55 -1.51
N CYS A 285 14.74 -10.63 -1.32
CA CYS A 285 13.55 -10.56 -2.16
C CYS A 285 13.90 -10.22 -3.62
N VAL A 286 14.80 -9.25 -3.85
CA VAL A 286 15.28 -8.93 -5.20
C VAL A 286 15.96 -10.13 -5.85
N ASP A 287 16.84 -10.82 -5.14
CA ASP A 287 17.52 -12.01 -5.67
C ASP A 287 16.52 -13.15 -5.96
N PHE A 288 15.51 -13.33 -5.10
CA PHE A 288 14.44 -14.32 -5.26
C PHE A 288 13.64 -14.08 -6.55
N VAL A 289 13.16 -12.84 -6.75
CA VAL A 289 12.37 -12.46 -7.92
C VAL A 289 13.23 -12.55 -9.18
N ARG A 290 14.43 -11.96 -9.15
CA ARG A 290 15.34 -11.90 -10.30
C ARG A 290 15.74 -13.29 -10.81
N LYS A 291 15.92 -14.27 -9.93
CA LYS A 291 16.21 -15.66 -10.31
C LYS A 291 15.06 -16.33 -11.07
N ARG A 292 13.83 -15.86 -10.85
CA ARG A 292 12.59 -16.41 -11.43
C ARG A 292 12.09 -15.62 -12.63
N LEU A 293 12.56 -14.39 -12.82
CA LEU A 293 12.28 -13.58 -14.00
C LEU A 293 12.82 -14.28 -15.25
N LYS A 294 11.89 -14.90 -15.98
CA LYS A 294 12.09 -15.45 -17.33
C LYS A 294 10.92 -14.97 -18.17
N HIS A 295 11.13 -14.80 -19.47
CA HIS A 295 10.13 -14.24 -20.39
C HIS A 295 8.75 -14.92 -20.27
N ASP A 296 8.72 -16.23 -20.08
CA ASP A 296 7.48 -17.03 -20.12
C ASP A 296 6.87 -17.33 -18.74
N VAL A 297 7.43 -16.79 -17.65
CA VAL A 297 6.88 -16.97 -16.30
C VAL A 297 5.91 -15.82 -16.00
N PRO A 298 4.63 -16.09 -15.67
CA PRO A 298 3.71 -15.05 -15.19
C PRO A 298 4.25 -14.42 -13.90
N LEU A 299 4.17 -13.09 -13.78
CA LEU A 299 4.71 -12.40 -12.60
C LEU A 299 3.89 -12.74 -11.36
N SER A 300 2.58 -12.97 -11.52
CA SER A 300 1.70 -13.46 -10.47
C SER A 300 2.21 -14.75 -9.85
N LYS A 301 2.74 -15.70 -10.64
CA LYS A 301 3.33 -16.94 -10.13
C LYS A 301 4.59 -16.71 -9.32
N ILE A 302 5.40 -15.72 -9.69
CA ILE A 302 6.57 -15.33 -8.87
C ILE A 302 6.10 -14.73 -7.54
N CYS A 303 5.02 -13.93 -7.53
CA CYS A 303 4.41 -13.44 -6.31
C CYS A 303 3.88 -14.59 -5.43
N GLU A 304 3.17 -15.56 -6.03
CA GLU A 304 2.66 -16.73 -5.29
C GLU A 304 3.79 -17.51 -4.59
N GLU A 305 4.87 -17.78 -5.32
CA GLU A 305 6.05 -18.46 -4.77
C GLU A 305 6.73 -17.62 -3.67
N LEU A 306 6.70 -16.28 -3.78
CA LEU A 306 7.24 -15.39 -2.75
C LEU A 306 6.43 -15.49 -1.45
N ALA A 307 5.10 -15.53 -1.55
CA ALA A 307 4.22 -15.72 -0.39
C ALA A 307 4.43 -17.12 0.24
N ASP A 308 4.56 -18.16 -0.57
CA ASP A 308 4.85 -19.52 -0.08
C ASP A 308 6.21 -19.61 0.63
N GLU A 309 7.24 -18.91 0.12
CA GLU A 309 8.57 -18.85 0.76
C GLU A 309 8.52 -18.13 2.12
N CYS A 310 7.65 -17.13 2.27
CA CYS A 310 7.54 -16.35 3.51
C CYS A 310 6.67 -17.02 4.56
N MET A 311 5.76 -17.92 4.18
CA MET A 311 4.84 -18.55 5.11
C MET A 311 5.54 -19.48 6.10
N ALA A 312 5.29 -19.26 7.38
CA ALA A 312 5.78 -20.13 8.45
C ALA A 312 5.10 -21.52 8.40
N PRO A 313 5.82 -22.59 8.75
CA PRO A 313 5.25 -23.94 8.80
C PRO A 313 4.28 -24.14 9.98
N ASP A 314 4.42 -23.35 11.05
CA ASP A 314 3.52 -23.32 12.20
C ASP A 314 3.58 -21.97 12.95
N THR A 315 2.71 -21.80 13.95
CA THR A 315 2.53 -20.57 14.73
C THR A 315 3.22 -20.60 16.10
N LYS A 316 4.09 -21.57 16.38
CA LYS A 316 4.71 -21.76 17.72
C LYS A 316 5.90 -20.82 17.97
N GLY A 317 6.31 -20.06 16.96
CA GLY A 317 7.50 -19.21 16.98
C GLY A 317 7.24 -17.73 17.30
N SER A 318 8.04 -16.85 16.71
CA SER A 318 7.99 -15.39 16.89
C SER A 318 6.76 -14.71 16.25
N GLY A 319 5.96 -15.45 15.48
CA GLY A 319 4.89 -14.90 14.64
C GLY A 319 5.36 -14.45 13.25
N ILE A 320 6.67 -14.42 13.00
CA ILE A 320 7.24 -14.15 11.66
C ILE A 320 6.70 -15.20 10.67
N GLY A 321 6.23 -14.75 9.52
CA GLY A 321 5.62 -15.61 8.48
C GLY A 321 4.20 -16.10 8.81
N CYS A 322 3.57 -15.59 9.88
CA CYS A 322 2.19 -15.92 10.25
C CYS A 322 1.17 -14.83 9.85
N ASP A 323 1.57 -13.90 8.98
CA ASP A 323 0.74 -12.76 8.56
C ASP A 323 -0.06 -12.99 7.28
N ASN A 324 -0.92 -12.03 6.94
CA ASN A 324 -1.36 -11.83 5.56
C ASN A 324 -0.15 -11.50 4.67
N MET A 325 -0.20 -11.91 3.40
CA MET A 325 0.91 -11.75 2.48
C MET A 325 0.41 -11.24 1.13
N SER A 326 0.70 -9.98 0.85
CA SER A 326 0.39 -9.33 -0.42
C SER A 326 1.65 -8.78 -1.07
N ALA A 327 1.82 -9.06 -2.36
CA ALA A 327 2.96 -8.59 -3.13
C ALA A 327 2.56 -8.19 -4.55
N VAL A 328 3.14 -7.09 -5.02
CA VAL A 328 3.05 -6.58 -6.39
C VAL A 328 4.47 -6.51 -6.96
N ILE A 329 4.73 -7.25 -8.03
CA ILE A 329 5.95 -7.13 -8.83
C ILE A 329 5.62 -6.32 -10.07
N VAL A 330 6.39 -5.27 -10.35
CA VAL A 330 6.25 -4.41 -11.54
C VAL A 330 7.52 -4.45 -12.38
N LEU A 331 7.47 -5.09 -13.54
CA LEU A 331 8.57 -5.16 -14.50
C LEU A 331 8.62 -3.91 -15.38
N LEU A 332 9.78 -3.27 -15.45
CA LEU A 332 10.03 -2.07 -16.24
C LEU A 332 10.52 -2.48 -17.64
N LYS A 333 9.61 -2.72 -18.59
CA LYS A 333 9.91 -3.35 -19.89
C LYS A 333 11.04 -2.63 -20.66
N GLY A 334 11.04 -1.30 -20.63
CA GLY A 334 12.00 -0.48 -21.37
C GLY A 334 13.42 -0.48 -20.81
N THR A 335 13.63 -0.90 -19.56
CA THR A 335 14.94 -0.82 -18.88
C THR A 335 15.44 -2.15 -18.31
N ALA A 336 14.55 -3.16 -18.19
CA ALA A 336 14.88 -4.49 -17.69
C ALA A 336 15.62 -5.38 -18.70
N PHE A 337 15.38 -5.16 -20.00
CA PHE A 337 15.88 -6.03 -21.06
C PHE A 337 16.90 -5.32 -21.95
N VAL A 338 17.78 -6.14 -22.55
CA VAL A 338 18.59 -5.78 -23.72
C VAL A 338 18.27 -6.68 -24.88
N ASN A 339 18.63 -6.25 -26.10
CA ASN A 339 18.58 -7.15 -27.25
C ASN A 339 19.65 -8.24 -27.09
N GLY A 340 19.20 -9.49 -27.04
CA GLY A 340 20.06 -10.67 -27.09
C GLY A 340 20.69 -10.83 -28.47
N SER A 341 21.65 -11.77 -28.57
CA SER A 341 22.32 -12.08 -29.84
C SER A 341 21.39 -12.60 -30.92
N ASP A 342 20.22 -13.12 -30.54
CA ASP A 342 19.14 -13.57 -31.43
C ASP A 342 18.11 -12.48 -31.76
N GLY A 343 18.33 -11.24 -31.30
CA GLY A 343 17.43 -10.10 -31.48
C GLY A 343 16.21 -10.09 -30.57
N LYS A 344 16.06 -11.07 -29.66
CA LYS A 344 14.96 -11.09 -28.69
C LYS A 344 15.36 -10.35 -27.40
N PRO A 345 14.41 -9.74 -26.67
CA PRO A 345 14.69 -9.18 -25.36
C PRO A 345 15.22 -10.28 -24.42
N THR A 346 16.43 -10.11 -23.93
CA THR A 346 17.04 -10.94 -22.89
C THR A 346 17.32 -10.10 -21.65
N PHE A 347 17.22 -10.72 -20.49
CA PHE A 347 17.54 -10.05 -19.24
C PHE A 347 19.03 -9.74 -19.20
N ARG A 348 19.40 -8.49 -18.86
CA ARG A 348 20.81 -8.09 -18.90
C ARG A 348 21.59 -8.81 -17.79
N GLU A 349 22.67 -9.49 -18.15
CA GLU A 349 23.53 -10.13 -17.15
C GLU A 349 24.23 -9.09 -16.26
N ARG A 350 24.47 -9.43 -14.98
CA ARG A 350 25.11 -8.55 -13.98
C ARG A 350 26.47 -8.00 -14.44
N ALA A 351 27.22 -8.76 -15.24
CA ALA A 351 28.56 -8.41 -15.70
C ALA A 351 28.59 -7.35 -16.83
N HIS A 352 27.44 -6.99 -17.40
CA HIS A 352 27.33 -6.11 -18.57
C HIS A 352 26.87 -4.69 -18.23
N PHE A 353 27.23 -4.23 -17.03
CA PHE A 353 26.76 -2.98 -16.46
C PHE A 353 27.89 -2.02 -16.10
#